data_AF-D7MXQ6-F1
#
_entry.id   AF-D7MXQ6-F1
#
_cell.length_a   1.000
_cell.length_b   1.000
_cell.length_c   1.000
_cell.angle_alpha   90.00
_cell.angle_beta   90.00
_cell.angle_gamma   90.00
#
_symmetry.space_group_name_H-M   'P 1'
#
loop_
_entity.id
_entity.type
_entity.pdbx_description
1 polymer ?
#
loop_
_entity_poly.entity_id
_entity_poly.type
_entity_poly.pdbx_seq_one_letter_code
_entity_poly.pdbx_strand_id
1 'polypeptide(L)'
;MAKRIFGFFLLAITTFTVLLGCCSATVHKVGDSDGWAPKEDDNWTDREEFHVGDSLVFEYDRNFNDVTQVSGGLEYEFCDSSFPKAVYNTGHDVVTLKEPGSYYFITSNHTQCTSGQKLDVLVTHDPSSPIPPPSPSKILPSGNIYKVGDSKRWSVYDSEFYYQWSKEKQFHVGDSLLFEYNNEVNDVFEISGDLEFLYCDPISPVAVHKTGHDLIKLTEPGIHYFISSEPGHCEAGLKLQVVVGPTANVPKLSPLERLTRWLNSFTFNHH
;
A
#
# COMPACT_ATOMS: atom_id res chain seq x y z
N MET A 1 55.32 -26.13 58.31
CA MET A 1 54.11 -26.81 57.75
C MET A 1 53.38 -25.80 56.87
N ALA A 2 53.22 -26.13 55.59
CA ALA A 2 52.66 -25.26 54.58
C ALA A 2 51.12 -25.20 54.66
N LYS A 3 50.53 -24.02 54.47
CA LYS A 3 49.14 -23.90 54.04
C LYS A 3 49.07 -22.97 52.83
N ARG A 4 48.81 -23.60 51.69
CA ARG A 4 48.68 -23.03 50.35
C ARG A 4 47.42 -22.17 50.30
N ILE A 5 47.55 -20.92 49.85
CA ILE A 5 46.44 -20.05 49.50
C ILE A 5 45.84 -20.59 48.20
N PHE A 6 44.68 -21.23 48.30
CA PHE A 6 43.93 -21.70 47.15
C PHE A 6 43.22 -20.49 46.53
N GLY A 7 43.75 -20.02 45.41
CA GLY A 7 43.11 -19.03 44.57
C GLY A 7 41.85 -19.63 43.94
N PHE A 8 40.69 -19.10 44.31
CA PHE A 8 39.44 -19.32 43.61
C PHE A 8 39.11 -18.07 42.79
N PHE A 9 39.75 -17.93 41.63
CA PHE A 9 39.19 -17.11 40.56
C PHE A 9 38.11 -17.95 39.86
N LEU A 10 36.89 -17.89 40.37
CA LEU A 10 35.72 -18.34 39.63
C LEU A 10 35.46 -17.31 38.53
N LEU A 11 35.95 -17.60 37.33
CA LEU A 11 35.55 -16.91 36.11
C LEU A 11 34.08 -17.29 35.84
N ALA A 12 33.15 -16.46 36.28
CA ALA A 12 31.75 -16.58 35.91
C ALA A 12 31.61 -16.25 34.41
N ILE A 13 31.69 -17.27 33.56
CA ILE A 13 31.32 -17.16 32.15
C ILE A 13 29.78 -17.13 32.13
N THR A 14 29.20 -15.94 32.27
CA THR A 14 27.78 -15.72 31.99
C THR A 14 27.58 -15.84 30.49
N THR A 15 27.10 -16.99 30.03
CA THR A 15 26.64 -17.17 28.65
C THR A 15 25.44 -16.26 28.41
N PHE A 16 25.67 -15.11 27.77
CA PHE A 16 24.61 -14.26 27.27
C PHE A 16 24.01 -14.98 26.06
N THR A 17 23.01 -15.84 26.29
CA THR A 17 22.17 -16.37 25.22
C THR A 17 21.39 -15.21 24.64
N VAL A 18 21.91 -14.63 23.56
CA VAL A 18 21.13 -13.77 22.68
C VAL A 18 20.05 -14.66 22.08
N LEU A 19 18.83 -14.55 22.62
CA LEU A 19 17.64 -15.03 21.94
C LEU A 19 17.51 -14.18 20.67
N LEU A 20 18.11 -14.65 19.58
CA LEU A 20 17.70 -14.22 18.25
C LEU A 20 16.26 -14.71 18.08
N GLY A 21 15.30 -13.82 18.35
CA GLY A 21 13.93 -13.99 17.86
C GLY A 21 14.00 -14.12 16.35
N CYS A 22 13.71 -15.30 15.84
CA CYS A 22 13.65 -15.55 14.41
C CYS A 22 12.35 -14.89 13.91
N CYS A 23 12.46 -13.91 13.02
CA CYS A 23 11.34 -13.38 12.24
C CYS A 23 10.85 -14.47 11.31
N SER A 24 9.93 -15.31 11.80
CA SER A 24 9.31 -16.31 10.97
C SER A 24 8.04 -15.71 10.41
N ALA A 25 7.98 -15.58 9.08
CA ALA A 25 6.71 -15.43 8.39
C ALA A 25 5.81 -16.62 8.75
N THR A 26 4.56 -16.33 9.10
CA THR A 26 3.54 -17.33 9.44
C THR A 26 2.74 -17.69 8.21
N VAL A 27 2.34 -18.96 8.13
CA VAL A 27 1.46 -19.46 7.07
C VAL A 27 0.10 -19.75 7.68
N HIS A 28 -0.91 -19.03 7.21
CA HIS A 28 -2.29 -19.08 7.69
C HIS A 28 -3.15 -19.84 6.71
N LYS A 29 -3.77 -20.93 7.15
CA LYS A 29 -4.72 -21.67 6.31
C LYS A 29 -6.11 -21.07 6.48
N VAL A 30 -6.61 -20.41 5.44
CA VAL A 30 -7.88 -19.69 5.49
C VAL A 30 -9.02 -20.67 5.73
N GLY A 31 -9.79 -20.44 6.79
CA GLY A 31 -10.95 -21.26 7.16
C GLY A 31 -10.60 -22.63 7.76
N ASP A 32 -9.35 -22.85 8.17
CA ASP A 32 -8.87 -24.07 8.83
C ASP A 32 -9.17 -25.35 8.03
N SER A 33 -9.97 -26.28 8.58
CA SER A 33 -10.35 -27.53 7.93
C SER A 33 -11.39 -27.36 6.82
N ASP A 34 -12.16 -26.27 6.87
CA ASP A 34 -13.26 -26.03 5.94
C ASP A 34 -12.76 -25.39 4.64
N GLY A 35 -11.56 -24.80 4.68
CA GLY A 35 -10.96 -24.11 3.55
C GLY A 35 -11.69 -22.82 3.18
N TRP A 36 -11.49 -22.39 1.94
CA TRP A 36 -12.13 -21.21 1.38
C TRP A 36 -13.56 -21.53 0.94
N ALA A 37 -14.52 -21.23 1.81
CA ALA A 37 -15.94 -21.54 1.65
C ALA A 37 -16.81 -20.44 2.31
N PRO A 38 -18.11 -20.34 1.97
CA PRO A 38 -19.01 -19.36 2.59
C PRO A 38 -19.22 -19.64 4.07
N LYS A 39 -19.11 -18.60 4.91
CA LYS A 39 -19.38 -18.68 6.34
C LYS A 39 -20.06 -17.41 6.82
N GLU A 40 -21.24 -17.53 7.41
CA GLU A 40 -22.02 -16.39 7.91
C GLU A 40 -21.52 -15.87 9.27
N ASP A 41 -20.86 -16.70 10.08
CA ASP A 41 -20.50 -16.39 11.49
C ASP A 41 -19.10 -16.88 11.91
N ASP A 42 -18.18 -17.14 10.97
CA ASP A 42 -16.84 -17.63 11.34
C ASP A 42 -15.89 -16.48 11.66
N ASN A 43 -15.64 -16.31 12.95
CA ASN A 43 -14.56 -15.51 13.49
C ASN A 43 -13.22 -16.24 13.33
N TRP A 44 -12.84 -16.52 12.08
CA TRP A 44 -11.50 -17.01 11.80
C TRP A 44 -10.48 -15.87 11.94
N THR A 45 -10.84 -14.68 11.48
CA THR A 45 -10.00 -13.48 11.47
C THR A 45 -9.66 -12.92 12.85
N ASP A 46 -10.57 -12.88 13.83
CA ASP A 46 -10.23 -12.31 15.16
C ASP A 46 -9.35 -13.25 16.00
N ARG A 47 -9.10 -14.48 15.52
CA ARG A 47 -8.16 -15.43 16.14
C ARG A 47 -6.74 -15.31 15.58
N GLU A 48 -6.56 -14.56 14.50
CA GLU A 48 -5.30 -14.47 13.77
C GLU A 48 -4.75 -13.04 13.81
N GLU A 49 -3.42 -12.93 13.85
CA GLU A 49 -2.71 -11.66 13.67
C GLU A 49 -1.84 -11.75 12.42
N PHE A 50 -2.09 -10.88 11.46
CA PHE A 50 -1.39 -10.88 10.18
C PHE A 50 -0.27 -9.87 10.16
N HIS A 51 0.92 -10.35 9.82
CA HIS A 51 2.12 -9.53 9.72
C HIS A 51 2.66 -9.50 8.30
N VAL A 52 3.39 -8.42 7.97
CA VAL A 52 4.12 -8.34 6.70
C VAL A 52 5.09 -9.52 6.59
N GLY A 53 4.99 -10.26 5.49
CA GLY A 53 5.75 -11.47 5.19
C GLY A 53 4.92 -12.75 5.35
N ASP A 54 3.82 -12.72 6.09
CA ASP A 54 2.93 -13.86 6.26
C ASP A 54 2.29 -14.29 4.94
N SER A 55 1.80 -15.52 4.87
CA SER A 55 1.11 -16.06 3.70
C SER A 55 -0.22 -16.67 4.03
N LEU A 56 -1.24 -16.35 3.24
CA LEU A 56 -2.57 -16.97 3.28
C LEU A 56 -2.61 -18.14 2.29
N VAL A 57 -3.09 -19.30 2.74
CA VAL A 57 -3.31 -20.48 1.90
C VAL A 57 -4.81 -20.69 1.74
N PHE A 58 -5.27 -20.62 0.50
CA PHE A 58 -6.65 -20.83 0.11
C PHE A 58 -6.80 -22.20 -0.55
N GLU A 59 -7.67 -23.05 -0.02
CA GLU A 59 -8.02 -24.35 -0.58
C GLU A 59 -9.52 -24.38 -0.93
N TYR A 60 -9.87 -24.72 -2.17
CA TYR A 60 -11.25 -24.72 -2.65
C TYR A 60 -11.44 -25.56 -3.93
N ASP A 61 -12.69 -25.90 -4.23
CA ASP A 61 -13.02 -26.48 -5.54
C ASP A 61 -13.00 -25.41 -6.63
N ARG A 62 -11.95 -25.41 -7.43
CA ARG A 62 -11.72 -24.47 -8.55
C ARG A 62 -12.81 -24.48 -9.62
N ASN A 63 -13.67 -25.51 -9.67
CA ASN A 63 -14.77 -25.55 -10.63
C ASN A 63 -15.94 -24.64 -10.22
N PHE A 64 -16.00 -24.24 -8.95
CA PHE A 64 -17.10 -23.47 -8.39
C PHE A 64 -16.67 -22.11 -7.83
N ASN A 65 -15.41 -21.98 -7.40
CA ASN A 65 -14.89 -20.80 -6.72
C ASN A 65 -13.51 -20.40 -7.23
N ASP A 66 -13.14 -19.17 -6.91
CA ASP A 66 -11.81 -18.60 -7.06
C ASP A 66 -11.45 -17.78 -5.80
N VAL A 67 -10.28 -17.17 -5.82
CA VAL A 67 -9.91 -16.12 -4.86
C VAL A 67 -9.60 -14.88 -5.67
N THR A 68 -10.43 -13.86 -5.51
CA THR A 68 -10.30 -12.56 -6.15
C THR A 68 -9.89 -11.55 -5.09
N GLN A 69 -8.69 -10.98 -5.24
CA GLN A 69 -8.28 -9.84 -4.42
C GLN A 69 -8.88 -8.58 -5.02
N VAL A 70 -9.64 -7.81 -4.21
CA VAL A 70 -10.17 -6.50 -4.58
C VAL A 70 -9.39 -5.39 -3.89
N SER A 71 -9.58 -4.17 -4.38
CA SER A 71 -8.79 -3.04 -3.91
C SER A 71 -9.31 -2.49 -2.58
N GLY A 72 -10.62 -2.37 -2.41
CA GLY A 72 -11.24 -1.69 -1.27
C GLY A 72 -12.34 -2.45 -0.55
N GLY A 73 -12.82 -1.83 0.53
CA GLY A 73 -13.85 -2.35 1.42
C GLY A 73 -15.24 -2.30 0.80
N LEU A 74 -15.50 -1.39 -0.14
CA LEU A 74 -16.80 -1.36 -0.84
C LEU A 74 -16.92 -2.48 -1.87
N GLU A 75 -15.88 -2.77 -2.65
CA GLU A 75 -15.90 -3.93 -3.56
C GLU A 75 -16.05 -5.24 -2.78
N TYR A 76 -15.43 -5.31 -1.60
CA TYR A 76 -15.61 -6.41 -0.65
C TYR A 76 -17.04 -6.51 -0.11
N GLU A 77 -17.63 -5.38 0.30
CA GLU A 77 -18.95 -5.36 0.92
C GLU A 77 -20.05 -5.75 -0.08
N PHE A 78 -19.95 -5.23 -1.30
CA PHE A 78 -20.92 -5.48 -2.37
C PHE A 78 -20.58 -6.67 -3.26
N CYS A 79 -19.50 -7.41 -2.96
CA CYS A 79 -19.06 -8.55 -3.77
C CYS A 79 -18.81 -8.18 -5.25
N ASP A 80 -18.25 -6.99 -5.49
CA ASP A 80 -17.93 -6.52 -6.84
C ASP A 80 -16.57 -7.05 -7.30
N SER A 81 -16.60 -8.01 -8.21
CA SER A 81 -15.39 -8.58 -8.82
C SER A 81 -15.09 -8.01 -10.22
N SER A 82 -15.68 -6.87 -10.59
CA SER A 82 -15.55 -6.29 -11.95
C SER A 82 -14.13 -5.80 -12.26
N PHE A 83 -13.41 -5.30 -11.25
CA PHE A 83 -12.07 -4.75 -11.37
C PHE A 83 -11.10 -5.37 -10.34
N PRO A 84 -10.74 -6.66 -10.52
CA PRO A 84 -9.90 -7.35 -9.56
C PRO A 84 -8.47 -6.81 -9.54
N LYS A 85 -7.89 -6.67 -8.35
CA LYS A 85 -6.45 -6.40 -8.17
C LYS A 85 -5.62 -7.63 -8.54
N ALA A 86 -6.11 -8.82 -8.20
CA ALA A 86 -5.54 -10.11 -8.61
C ALA A 86 -6.62 -11.21 -8.59
N VAL A 87 -6.43 -12.26 -9.41
CA VAL A 87 -7.31 -13.44 -9.43
C VAL A 87 -6.45 -14.70 -9.34
N TYR A 88 -6.82 -15.59 -8.44
CA TYR A 88 -6.19 -16.89 -8.21
C TYR A 88 -7.25 -17.99 -8.39
N ASN A 89 -6.94 -19.05 -9.15
CA ASN A 89 -7.94 -20.02 -9.61
C ASN A 89 -7.38 -21.44 -9.75
N THR A 90 -6.34 -21.78 -8.99
CA THR A 90 -5.75 -23.12 -9.08
C THR A 90 -6.48 -24.13 -8.19
N GLY A 91 -7.19 -23.64 -7.16
CA GLY A 91 -7.86 -24.45 -6.13
C GLY A 91 -6.97 -24.72 -4.91
N HIS A 92 -5.70 -24.34 -4.99
CA HIS A 92 -4.76 -24.30 -3.88
C HIS A 92 -3.81 -23.13 -4.10
N ASP A 93 -4.20 -21.95 -3.66
CA ASP A 93 -3.51 -20.70 -3.95
C ASP A 93 -2.86 -20.12 -2.68
N VAL A 94 -1.67 -19.54 -2.85
CA VAL A 94 -0.89 -18.97 -1.74
C VAL A 94 -0.64 -17.50 -2.02
N VAL A 95 -1.06 -16.63 -1.10
CA VAL A 95 -0.93 -15.18 -1.21
C VAL A 95 -0.04 -14.68 -0.09
N THR A 96 1.11 -14.11 -0.42
CA THR A 96 2.01 -13.46 0.56
C THR A 96 1.60 -12.01 0.80
N LEU A 97 1.46 -11.64 2.06
CA LEU A 97 1.13 -10.29 2.54
C LEU A 97 2.40 -9.44 2.57
N LYS A 98 2.58 -8.56 1.59
CA LYS A 98 3.87 -7.89 1.34
C LYS A 98 4.00 -6.51 1.97
N GLU A 99 2.87 -5.90 2.27
CA GLU A 99 2.76 -4.52 2.73
C GLU A 99 1.72 -4.45 3.86
N PRO A 100 1.88 -3.52 4.81
CA PRO A 100 0.85 -3.28 5.82
C PRO A 100 -0.42 -2.71 5.18
N GLY A 101 -1.54 -2.83 5.89
CA GLY A 101 -2.85 -2.32 5.44
C GLY A 101 -3.90 -3.42 5.28
N SER A 102 -5.10 -3.03 4.86
CA SER A 102 -6.21 -3.95 4.64
C SER A 102 -6.08 -4.69 3.30
N TYR A 103 -6.30 -6.00 3.33
CA TYR A 103 -6.42 -6.82 2.12
C TYR A 103 -7.81 -7.43 2.11
N TYR A 104 -8.47 -7.32 0.96
CA TYR A 104 -9.82 -7.82 0.76
C TYR A 104 -9.82 -8.93 -0.29
N PHE A 105 -10.37 -10.09 0.07
CA PHE A 105 -10.51 -11.24 -0.79
C PHE A 105 -11.98 -11.65 -0.88
N ILE A 106 -12.47 -11.91 -2.08
CA ILE A 106 -13.81 -12.39 -2.36
C ILE A 106 -13.75 -13.58 -3.32
N THR A 107 -14.78 -14.42 -3.36
CA THR A 107 -15.03 -15.28 -4.53
C THR A 107 -15.77 -14.47 -5.59
N SER A 108 -15.44 -14.64 -6.87
CA SER A 108 -16.16 -14.00 -7.98
C SER A 108 -17.56 -14.60 -8.19
N ASN A 109 -17.86 -15.72 -7.53
CA ASN A 109 -19.21 -16.26 -7.47
C ASN A 109 -20.06 -15.39 -6.53
N HIS A 110 -20.78 -14.43 -7.12
CA HIS A 110 -21.56 -13.44 -6.36
C HIS A 110 -22.47 -14.06 -5.29
N THR A 111 -23.18 -15.15 -5.60
CA THR A 111 -24.05 -15.84 -4.62
C THR A 111 -23.24 -16.31 -3.41
N GLN A 112 -22.10 -16.95 -3.64
CA GLN A 112 -21.25 -17.46 -2.55
C GLN A 112 -20.60 -16.33 -1.76
N CYS A 113 -20.16 -15.25 -2.41
CA CYS A 113 -19.62 -14.09 -1.74
C CYS A 113 -20.67 -13.42 -0.83
N THR A 114 -21.89 -13.23 -1.33
CA THR A 114 -22.99 -12.68 -0.52
C THR A 114 -23.41 -13.59 0.64
N SER A 115 -23.12 -14.90 0.55
CA SER A 115 -23.26 -15.87 1.64
C SER A 115 -22.04 -15.93 2.57
N GLY A 116 -21.11 -14.97 2.47
CA GLY A 116 -19.98 -14.85 3.39
C GLY A 116 -18.68 -15.50 2.91
N GLN A 117 -18.55 -15.92 1.64
CA GLN A 117 -17.27 -16.38 1.10
C GLN A 117 -16.38 -15.17 0.72
N LYS A 118 -16.00 -14.42 1.74
CA LYS A 118 -15.17 -13.23 1.65
C LYS A 118 -14.29 -13.13 2.91
N LEU A 119 -13.12 -12.52 2.79
CA LEU A 119 -12.15 -12.34 3.87
C LEU A 119 -11.52 -10.94 3.79
N ASP A 120 -11.63 -10.18 4.87
CA ASP A 120 -10.82 -8.99 5.12
C ASP A 120 -9.72 -9.31 6.14
N VAL A 121 -8.48 -8.88 5.86
CA VAL A 121 -7.37 -9.01 6.80
C VAL A 121 -6.65 -7.68 6.95
N LEU A 122 -6.37 -7.30 8.20
CA LEU A 122 -5.55 -6.14 8.51
C LEU A 122 -4.11 -6.58 8.79
N VAL A 123 -3.19 -6.17 7.92
CA VAL A 123 -1.78 -6.53 8.02
C VAL A 123 -1.01 -5.42 8.73
N THR A 124 -0.29 -5.78 9.78
CA THR A 124 0.55 -4.85 10.54
C THR A 124 2.03 -5.18 10.40
N HIS A 125 2.91 -4.26 10.81
CA HIS A 125 4.32 -4.59 10.96
C HIS A 125 4.53 -5.35 12.27
N ASP A 126 5.24 -6.48 12.22
CA ASP A 126 5.67 -7.19 13.43
C ASP A 126 6.62 -6.30 14.24
N PRO A 127 6.27 -5.94 15.50
CA PRO A 127 7.10 -5.08 16.34
C PRO A 127 8.45 -5.72 16.72
N SER A 128 8.56 -7.04 16.62
CA SER A 128 9.78 -7.81 16.93
C SER A 128 10.66 -8.07 15.71
N SER A 129 10.15 -7.81 14.50
CA SER A 129 10.93 -7.94 13.29
C SER A 129 11.90 -6.78 13.11
N PRO A 130 13.21 -7.04 12.83
CA PRO A 130 14.09 -6.00 12.34
C PRO A 130 13.40 -5.43 11.11
N ILE A 131 13.15 -4.12 11.13
CA ILE A 131 12.78 -3.36 9.94
C ILE A 131 13.73 -3.84 8.85
N PRO A 132 13.23 -4.48 7.76
CA PRO A 132 14.10 -4.89 6.68
C PRO A 132 14.99 -3.69 6.35
N PRO A 133 16.32 -3.84 6.24
CA PRO A 133 17.14 -2.73 5.81
C PRO A 133 16.46 -2.15 4.57
N PRO A 134 16.17 -0.83 4.56
CA PRO A 134 15.33 -0.23 3.53
C PRO A 134 15.81 -0.79 2.21
N SER A 135 14.91 -1.52 1.51
CA SER A 135 15.24 -2.17 0.24
C SER A 135 16.07 -1.17 -0.55
N PRO A 136 17.33 -1.50 -0.89
CA PRO A 136 18.38 -0.52 -1.17
C PRO A 136 17.75 0.49 -2.08
N SER A 137 17.50 1.70 -1.57
CA SER A 137 16.54 2.63 -2.16
C SER A 137 16.77 2.55 -3.63
N LYS A 138 15.86 1.88 -4.38
CA LYS A 138 15.93 1.97 -5.82
C LYS A 138 15.92 3.47 -5.97
N ILE A 139 17.02 4.03 -6.46
CA ILE A 139 17.12 5.45 -6.73
C ILE A 139 16.09 5.61 -7.83
N LEU A 140 14.83 5.74 -7.44
CA LEU A 140 13.76 6.07 -8.33
C LEU A 140 14.25 7.39 -8.90
N PRO A 141 14.34 7.51 -10.23
CA PRO A 141 14.71 8.77 -10.84
C PRO A 141 13.88 9.86 -10.18
N SER A 142 14.51 11.01 -9.91
CA SER A 142 13.78 12.18 -9.37
C SER A 142 12.60 12.44 -10.28
N GLY A 143 11.40 12.09 -9.82
CA GLY A 143 10.17 12.29 -10.57
C GLY A 143 9.77 13.76 -10.56
N ASN A 144 8.80 14.08 -11.39
CA ASN A 144 8.19 15.40 -11.43
C ASN A 144 7.33 15.63 -10.18
N ILE A 145 7.27 16.88 -9.72
CA ILE A 145 6.33 17.30 -8.69
C ILE A 145 5.16 18.01 -9.39
N TYR A 146 3.96 17.48 -9.24
CA TYR A 146 2.73 18.06 -9.77
C TYR A 146 1.98 18.77 -8.65
N LYS A 147 1.80 20.08 -8.78
CA LYS A 147 0.97 20.85 -7.86
C LYS A 147 -0.49 20.61 -8.17
N VAL A 148 -1.20 19.95 -7.27
CA VAL A 148 -2.60 19.57 -7.51
C VAL A 148 -3.46 20.82 -7.62
N GLY A 149 -4.17 20.95 -8.75
CA GLY A 149 -4.94 22.16 -9.09
C GLY A 149 -4.10 23.37 -9.53
N ASP A 150 -2.79 23.22 -9.69
CA ASP A 150 -1.87 24.29 -10.11
C ASP A 150 -2.00 25.55 -9.23
N SER A 151 -2.44 26.67 -9.80
CA SER A 151 -2.66 27.93 -9.04
C SER A 151 -3.95 27.92 -8.21
N LYS A 152 -4.86 26.99 -8.49
CA LYS A 152 -6.14 26.81 -7.80
C LYS A 152 -5.99 25.96 -6.53
N ARG A 153 -4.89 25.22 -6.40
CA ARG A 153 -4.61 24.40 -5.21
C ARG A 153 -5.69 23.32 -4.98
N TRP A 154 -5.70 22.68 -3.81
CA TRP A 154 -6.70 21.70 -3.40
C TRP A 154 -7.89 22.39 -2.70
N SER A 155 -9.00 22.60 -3.42
CA SER A 155 -10.20 23.33 -2.98
C SER A 155 -11.41 23.01 -3.86
N VAL A 156 -12.62 23.18 -3.33
CA VAL A 156 -13.87 22.92 -4.07
C VAL A 156 -14.05 23.91 -5.23
N TYR A 157 -14.29 23.39 -6.44
CA TYR A 157 -14.58 24.15 -7.66
C TYR A 157 -15.79 23.55 -8.39
N ASP A 158 -15.66 23.25 -9.68
CA ASP A 158 -16.59 22.43 -10.42
C ASP A 158 -16.22 20.94 -10.31
N SER A 159 -17.21 20.07 -10.50
CA SER A 159 -17.07 18.62 -10.30
C SER A 159 -16.07 17.93 -11.22
N GLU A 160 -15.69 18.58 -12.32
CA GLU A 160 -14.87 18.00 -13.38
C GLU A 160 -13.42 18.55 -13.34
N PHE A 161 -13.18 19.59 -12.53
CA PHE A 161 -11.92 20.33 -12.48
C PHE A 161 -10.69 19.42 -12.32
N TYR A 162 -10.69 18.55 -11.30
CA TYR A 162 -9.55 17.69 -11.01
C TYR A 162 -9.38 16.56 -12.02
N TYR A 163 -10.46 16.11 -12.64
CA TYR A 163 -10.38 15.16 -13.75
C TYR A 163 -9.73 15.81 -14.98
N GLN A 164 -10.11 17.04 -15.37
CA GLN A 164 -9.45 17.73 -16.48
C GLN A 164 -7.99 18.02 -16.14
N TRP A 165 -7.72 18.48 -14.91
CA TRP A 165 -6.37 18.74 -14.43
C TRP A 165 -5.48 17.49 -14.52
N SER A 166 -5.99 16.31 -14.16
CA SER A 166 -5.20 15.06 -14.21
C SER A 166 -5.06 14.51 -15.62
N LYS A 167 -6.10 14.64 -16.46
CA LYS A 167 -6.12 14.17 -17.85
C LYS A 167 -5.04 14.80 -18.73
N GLU A 168 -4.64 16.04 -18.44
CA GLU A 168 -3.58 16.73 -19.18
C GLU A 168 -2.16 16.29 -18.78
N LYS A 169 -2.04 15.38 -17.80
CA LYS A 169 -0.77 15.00 -17.18
C LYS A 169 -0.45 13.53 -17.43
N GLN A 170 0.82 13.18 -17.28
CA GLN A 170 1.34 11.84 -17.46
C GLN A 170 2.18 11.49 -16.25
N PHE A 171 1.58 10.76 -15.31
CA PHE A 171 2.22 10.39 -14.05
C PHE A 171 2.98 9.07 -14.22
N HIS A 172 4.16 8.99 -13.61
CA HIS A 172 4.97 7.79 -13.58
C HIS A 172 5.41 7.49 -12.14
N VAL A 173 5.70 6.22 -11.88
CA VAL A 173 6.34 5.82 -10.63
C VAL A 173 7.60 6.66 -10.37
N GLY A 174 7.62 7.35 -9.24
CA GLY A 174 8.68 8.27 -8.81
C GLY A 174 8.27 9.73 -8.77
N ASP A 175 7.21 10.09 -9.50
CA ASP A 175 6.58 11.41 -9.45
C ASP A 175 5.93 11.65 -8.08
N SER A 176 5.57 12.90 -7.81
CA SER A 176 4.91 13.28 -6.56
C SER A 176 3.79 14.28 -6.82
N LEU A 177 2.73 14.18 -6.02
CA LEU A 177 1.64 15.13 -5.96
C LEU A 177 1.87 16.05 -4.76
N LEU A 178 1.87 17.36 -5.01
CA LEU A 178 1.91 18.37 -3.96
C LEU A 178 0.50 18.94 -3.78
N PHE A 179 -0.10 18.64 -2.65
CA PHE A 179 -1.38 19.18 -2.22
C PHE A 179 -1.14 20.40 -1.34
N GLU A 180 -1.62 21.56 -1.79
CA GLU A 180 -1.62 22.79 -1.01
C GLU A 180 -3.07 23.15 -0.66
N TYR A 181 -3.41 23.39 0.61
CA TYR A 181 -4.77 23.73 1.03
C TYR A 181 -4.80 24.39 2.42
N ASN A 182 -5.94 24.98 2.79
CA ASN A 182 -6.20 25.38 4.17
C ASN A 182 -6.57 24.12 4.97
N ASN A 183 -5.70 23.69 5.88
CA ASN A 183 -5.87 22.49 6.70
C ASN A 183 -6.91 22.62 7.82
N GLU A 184 -7.52 23.80 7.99
CA GLU A 184 -8.72 23.97 8.83
C GLU A 184 -10.02 23.66 8.06
N VAL A 185 -9.95 23.51 6.73
CA VAL A 185 -11.12 23.42 5.84
C VAL A 185 -11.08 22.20 4.94
N ASN A 186 -9.91 21.58 4.75
CA ASN A 186 -9.73 20.44 3.88
C ASN A 186 -8.67 19.50 4.44
N ASP A 187 -8.69 18.28 3.94
CA ASP A 187 -7.64 17.29 4.08
C ASP A 187 -7.46 16.52 2.76
N VAL A 188 -6.56 15.54 2.76
CA VAL A 188 -6.34 14.62 1.65
C VAL A 188 -6.30 13.20 2.18
N PHE A 189 -7.28 12.40 1.79
CA PHE A 189 -7.34 10.97 2.05
C PHE A 189 -6.98 10.25 0.76
N GLU A 190 -6.00 9.36 0.82
CA GLU A 190 -5.77 8.37 -0.22
C GLU A 190 -6.66 7.17 0.05
N ILE A 191 -7.39 6.70 -0.95
CA ILE A 191 -8.34 5.58 -0.84
C ILE A 191 -8.03 4.51 -1.89
N SER A 192 -8.49 3.30 -1.63
CA SER A 192 -8.07 2.11 -2.36
C SER A 192 -8.85 1.82 -3.65
N GLY A 193 -10.15 2.13 -3.66
CA GLY A 193 -11.11 1.61 -4.64
C GLY A 193 -11.85 2.71 -5.41
N ASP A 194 -12.32 2.33 -6.60
CA ASP A 194 -13.10 3.21 -7.47
C ASP A 194 -14.51 3.46 -6.90
N LEU A 195 -15.08 2.50 -6.17
CA LEU A 195 -16.38 2.71 -5.51
C LEU A 195 -16.27 3.73 -4.36
N GLU A 196 -15.21 3.64 -3.55
CA GLU A 196 -14.97 4.58 -2.44
C GLU A 196 -14.79 5.99 -2.99
N PHE A 197 -14.08 6.09 -4.12
CA PHE A 197 -13.93 7.33 -4.86
C PHE A 197 -15.24 7.83 -5.47
N LEU A 198 -16.07 6.93 -6.00
CA LEU A 198 -17.35 7.28 -6.62
C LEU A 198 -18.33 7.83 -5.58
N TYR A 199 -18.43 7.18 -4.42
CA TYR A 199 -19.37 7.50 -3.35
C TYR A 199 -18.83 8.43 -2.28
N CYS A 200 -17.57 8.87 -2.40
CA CYS A 200 -16.93 9.77 -1.44
C CYS A 200 -16.88 9.18 -0.03
N ASP A 201 -16.55 7.89 0.09
CA ASP A 201 -16.46 7.19 1.37
C ASP A 201 -15.07 7.39 2.01
N PRO A 202 -14.96 8.09 3.16
CA PRO A 202 -13.71 8.31 3.85
C PRO A 202 -13.42 7.26 4.95
N ILE A 203 -14.21 6.20 5.07
CA ILE A 203 -14.17 5.28 6.24
C ILE A 203 -12.85 4.49 6.31
N SER A 204 -12.30 4.08 5.16
CA SER A 204 -11.14 3.18 5.10
C SER A 204 -9.99 3.74 4.23
N PRO A 205 -9.36 4.86 4.63
CA PRO A 205 -8.27 5.44 3.86
C PRO A 205 -7.01 4.57 3.91
N VAL A 206 -6.32 4.48 2.77
CA VAL A 206 -4.96 3.93 2.65
C VAL A 206 -3.97 4.85 3.37
N ALA A 207 -4.14 6.16 3.22
CA ALA A 207 -3.32 7.17 3.89
C ALA A 207 -4.12 8.45 4.18
N VAL A 208 -3.74 9.16 5.24
CA VAL A 208 -4.39 10.40 5.69
C VAL A 208 -3.36 11.51 5.81
N HIS A 209 -3.64 12.64 5.17
CA HIS A 209 -2.78 13.81 5.14
C HIS A 209 -3.57 15.06 5.52
N LYS A 210 -3.05 15.83 6.50
CA LYS A 210 -3.76 16.96 7.13
C LYS A 210 -2.88 18.18 7.38
N THR A 211 -1.73 18.29 6.70
CA THR A 211 -0.77 19.37 6.99
C THR A 211 -1.08 20.67 6.25
N GLY A 212 -1.87 20.61 5.17
CA GLY A 212 -2.11 21.74 4.26
C GLY A 212 -1.01 21.93 3.21
N HIS A 213 0.08 21.15 3.29
CA HIS A 213 1.18 21.16 2.35
C HIS A 213 1.80 19.76 2.23
N ASP A 214 1.03 18.82 1.67
CA ASP A 214 1.37 17.41 1.66
C ASP A 214 2.03 17.00 0.33
N LEU A 215 3.22 16.41 0.42
CA LEU A 215 3.94 15.87 -0.73
C LEU A 215 3.81 14.34 -0.73
N ILE A 216 2.95 13.81 -1.61
CA ILE A 216 2.65 12.39 -1.73
C ILE A 216 3.43 11.81 -2.91
N LYS A 217 4.25 10.79 -2.68
CA LYS A 217 5.05 10.16 -3.73
C LYS A 217 4.30 8.98 -4.36
N LEU A 218 4.23 8.94 -5.67
CA LEU A 218 3.62 7.85 -6.43
C LEU A 218 4.63 6.70 -6.57
N THR A 219 4.50 5.67 -5.74
CA THR A 219 5.48 4.57 -5.65
C THR A 219 5.15 3.38 -6.53
N GLU A 220 3.87 3.16 -6.83
CA GLU A 220 3.40 1.99 -7.57
C GLU A 220 2.59 2.38 -8.81
N PRO A 221 2.71 1.61 -9.91
CA PRO A 221 1.87 1.84 -11.09
C PRO A 221 0.42 1.46 -10.78
N GLY A 222 -0.53 2.04 -11.51
CA GLY A 222 -1.95 1.79 -11.33
C GLY A 222 -2.75 3.07 -11.15
N ILE A 223 -3.99 2.93 -10.70
CA ILE A 223 -4.88 4.05 -10.44
C ILE A 223 -4.80 4.39 -8.95
N HIS A 224 -4.61 5.68 -8.65
CA HIS A 224 -4.60 6.20 -7.29
C HIS A 224 -5.72 7.22 -7.12
N TYR A 225 -6.40 7.16 -5.97
CA TYR A 225 -7.58 7.96 -5.67
C TYR A 225 -7.32 8.81 -4.44
N PHE A 226 -7.67 10.10 -4.54
CA PHE A 226 -7.56 11.06 -3.46
C PHE A 226 -8.89 11.79 -3.28
N ILE A 227 -9.36 11.93 -2.05
CA ILE A 227 -10.59 12.66 -1.71
C ILE A 227 -10.34 13.62 -0.54
N SER A 228 -11.21 14.60 -0.38
CA SER A 228 -11.37 15.30 0.90
C SER A 228 -12.40 14.56 1.74
N SER A 229 -12.12 14.32 3.02
CA SER A 229 -13.05 13.71 3.98
C SER A 229 -14.04 14.72 4.56
N GLU A 230 -13.84 16.00 4.28
CA GLU A 230 -14.67 17.08 4.80
C GLU A 230 -16.10 17.00 4.23
N PRO A 231 -17.14 17.12 5.08
CA PRO A 231 -18.52 16.89 4.67
C PRO A 231 -18.94 17.69 3.43
N GLY A 232 -19.32 16.97 2.36
CA GLY A 232 -19.82 17.55 1.11
C GLY A 232 -18.72 18.01 0.13
N HIS A 233 -17.45 18.04 0.53
CA HIS A 233 -16.37 18.56 -0.33
C HIS A 233 -16.05 17.59 -1.47
N CYS A 234 -15.94 16.29 -1.19
CA CYS A 234 -15.72 15.28 -2.21
C CYS A 234 -16.88 15.23 -3.22
N GLU A 235 -18.12 15.28 -2.75
CA GLU A 235 -19.33 15.28 -3.58
C GLU A 235 -19.42 16.55 -4.44
N ALA A 236 -18.91 17.67 -3.93
CA ALA A 236 -18.76 18.91 -4.69
C ALA A 236 -17.59 18.89 -5.69
N GLY A 237 -16.88 17.77 -5.83
CA GLY A 237 -15.82 17.57 -6.81
C GLY A 237 -14.40 17.63 -6.28
N LEU A 238 -14.18 17.78 -4.97
CA LEU A 238 -12.84 17.79 -4.38
C LEU A 238 -12.30 16.36 -4.23
N LYS A 239 -12.07 15.75 -5.38
CA LYS A 239 -11.56 14.39 -5.53
C LYS A 239 -10.70 14.27 -6.80
N LEU A 240 -9.64 13.49 -6.73
CA LEU A 240 -8.66 13.32 -7.81
C LEU A 240 -8.39 11.84 -8.05
N GLN A 241 -8.51 11.44 -9.32
CA GLN A 241 -8.02 10.17 -9.84
C GLN A 241 -6.76 10.45 -10.68
N VAL A 242 -5.67 9.71 -10.43
CA VAL A 242 -4.47 9.72 -11.27
C VAL A 242 -4.15 8.32 -11.76
N VAL A 243 -3.75 8.21 -13.03
CA VAL A 243 -3.26 6.96 -13.62
C VAL A 243 -1.75 7.03 -13.70
N VAL A 244 -1.08 6.13 -13.00
CA VAL A 244 0.38 6.11 -12.82
C VAL A 244 0.97 4.99 -13.67
N GLY A 245 1.79 5.37 -14.65
CA GLY A 245 2.56 4.43 -15.45
C GLY A 245 3.77 3.87 -14.68
N PRO A 246 4.42 2.81 -15.20
CA PRO A 246 5.68 2.31 -14.64
C PRO A 246 6.76 3.40 -14.66
N THR A 247 7.86 3.20 -13.93
CA THR A 247 8.97 4.16 -13.89
C THR A 247 9.31 4.61 -15.31
N ALA A 248 9.27 5.91 -15.57
CA ALA A 248 9.66 6.44 -16.85
C ALA A 248 11.05 5.86 -17.17
N ASN A 249 11.16 5.12 -18.26
CA ASN A 249 12.46 4.69 -18.78
C ASN A 249 13.22 5.95 -19.14
N VAL A 250 13.87 6.57 -18.16
CA VAL A 250 14.87 7.61 -18.42
C VAL A 250 15.88 6.89 -19.30
N PRO A 251 16.05 7.30 -20.57
CA PRO A 251 17.10 6.73 -21.40
C PRO A 251 18.37 6.84 -20.56
N LYS A 252 19.03 5.70 -20.33
CA LYS A 252 20.30 5.67 -19.59
C LYS A 252 21.25 6.55 -20.39
N LEU A 253 21.35 7.82 -20.00
CA LEU A 253 22.24 8.76 -20.65
C LEU A 253 23.62 8.15 -20.54
N SER A 254 24.25 7.97 -21.69
CA SER A 254 25.62 7.52 -21.73
C SER A 254 26.46 8.43 -20.82
N PRO A 255 27.56 7.92 -20.22
CA PRO A 255 28.47 8.75 -19.44
C PRO A 255 28.88 10.03 -20.18
N LEU A 256 28.97 9.97 -21.51
CA LEU A 256 29.26 11.09 -22.38
C LEU A 256 28.15 12.14 -22.39
N GLU A 257 26.88 11.75 -22.51
CA GLU A 257 25.76 12.72 -22.51
C GLU A 257 25.54 13.36 -21.14
N ARG A 258 25.83 12.65 -20.03
CA ARG A 258 25.87 13.24 -18.69
C ARG A 258 26.98 14.28 -18.58
N LEU A 259 28.17 14.00 -19.13
CA LEU A 259 29.30 14.92 -19.14
C LEU A 259 28.98 16.17 -19.99
N THR A 260 28.39 15.99 -21.17
CA THR A 260 28.03 17.08 -22.07
C THR A 260 26.98 18.00 -21.45
N ARG A 261 25.95 17.44 -20.79
CA ARG A 261 24.92 18.24 -20.11
C ARG A 261 25.49 19.00 -18.91
N TRP A 262 26.40 18.38 -18.15
CA TRP A 262 27.10 19.03 -17.05
C TRP A 262 27.98 20.17 -17.55
N LEU A 263 28.79 19.96 -18.60
CA LEU A 263 29.63 21.00 -19.20
C LEU A 263 28.81 22.19 -19.72
N ASN A 264 27.66 21.92 -20.35
CA ASN A 264 26.76 22.96 -20.85
C ASN A 264 26.08 23.78 -19.75
N SER A 265 26.06 23.31 -18.50
CA SER A 265 25.56 24.09 -17.36
C SER A 265 26.56 25.15 -16.87
N PHE A 266 27.83 25.08 -17.30
CA PHE A 266 28.87 26.06 -16.96
C PHE A 266 29.14 27.09 -18.06
N THR A 267 28.65 26.86 -19.28
CA THR A 267 28.92 27.75 -20.43
C THR A 267 27.94 28.91 -20.57
N PHE A 268 26.85 28.96 -19.79
CA PHE A 268 25.83 30.02 -19.89
C PHE A 268 25.96 31.20 -18.91
N ASN A 269 27.03 31.25 -18.09
CA ASN A 269 27.26 32.35 -17.13
C ASN A 269 28.23 33.44 -17.61
N HIS A 270 28.48 33.55 -18.91
CA HIS A 270 29.18 34.70 -19.48
C HIS A 270 28.44 35.24 -20.71
N HIS A 271 27.48 36.13 -20.47
CA HIS A 271 27.25 37.35 -21.24
C HIS A 271 26.38 38.32 -20.44
#